data_AF-A0A3P6PSY5-F1
#
_entry.id   AF-A0A3P6PSY5-F1
#
_cell.length_a   1.000
_cell.length_b   1.000
_cell.length_c   1.000
_cell.angle_alpha   90.00
_cell.angle_beta   90.00
_cell.angle_gamma   90.00
#
_symmetry.space_group_name_H-M   'P 1'
#
loop_
_entity.id
_entity.type
_entity.pdbx_description
1 polymer ?
#
loop_
_entity_poly.entity_id
_entity_poly.type
_entity_poly.pdbx_seq_one_letter_code
_entity_poly.pdbx_strand_id
1 'polypeptide(L)'
;MSVKLLKELFTRCTQNVQFLCNGWFYRQIDHVAMGSPLDPFLANVFIGKIEKTSLRETINDLEFYCRCTDDIFCETDHNTDVDVVVRKFNSAHPSLKVSAEAKVWAVTCDKAWQRMPYIKDVSEATKRIAAGIGVGIAHHPKATVRSRVMRIKDRLNPSEQSSVVHRIPCLYCPVNYTGRTGRMLGSRIHEHKSAVRQGDALSQVCIGEDKSEWVDVVSEVPQGSVLGPL
;
A
#
# COMPACT_ATOMS: atom_id res chain seq x y z
N MET A 1 -23.72 14.16 6.26
CA MET A 1 -23.54 15.06 5.09
C MET A 1 -24.23 14.43 3.89
N SER A 2 -25.14 15.12 3.20
CA SER A 2 -25.84 14.53 2.05
C SER A 2 -24.95 14.53 0.80
N VAL A 3 -25.14 13.54 -0.09
CA VAL A 3 -24.39 13.45 -1.37
C VAL A 3 -24.57 14.73 -2.21
N LYS A 4 -25.75 15.35 -2.13
CA LYS A 4 -26.06 16.61 -2.81
C LYS A 4 -25.17 17.76 -2.33
N LEU A 5 -25.02 17.91 -1.01
CA LEU A 5 -24.17 18.93 -0.41
C LEU A 5 -22.69 18.72 -0.79
N LEU A 6 -22.23 17.47 -0.77
CA LEU A 6 -20.85 17.15 -1.15
C LEU A 6 -20.55 17.49 -2.61
N LYS A 7 -21.47 17.18 -3.54
CA LYS A 7 -21.35 17.58 -4.95
C LYS A 7 -21.27 19.09 -5.10
N GLU A 8 -22.11 19.83 -4.37
CA GLU A 8 -22.11 21.29 -4.42
C GLU A 8 -20.80 21.89 -3.92
N LEU A 9 -20.24 21.34 -2.83
CA LEU A 9 -18.91 21.74 -2.34
C LEU A 9 -17.81 21.46 -3.38
N PHE A 10 -17.77 20.26 -3.96
CA PHE A 10 -16.79 19.94 -5.01
C PHE A 10 -16.89 20.88 -6.21
N THR A 11 -18.11 21.16 -6.66
CA THR A 11 -18.39 22.11 -7.74
C THR A 11 -17.85 23.50 -7.38
N ARG A 12 -18.09 23.99 -6.16
CA ARG A 12 -17.59 25.30 -5.71
C ARG A 12 -16.07 25.35 -5.61
N CYS A 13 -15.43 24.25 -5.21
CA CYS A 13 -13.96 24.17 -5.09
C CYS A 13 -13.23 24.05 -6.44
N THR A 14 -13.93 23.62 -7.49
CA THR A 14 -13.33 23.37 -8.83
C THR A 14 -13.76 24.40 -9.88
N GLN A 15 -14.87 25.10 -9.67
CA GLN A 15 -15.34 26.16 -10.57
C GLN A 15 -14.71 27.51 -10.26
N ASN A 16 -14.51 28.32 -11.31
CA ASN A 16 -14.02 29.70 -11.22
C ASN A 16 -12.68 29.84 -10.46
N VAL A 17 -11.83 28.80 -10.48
CA VAL A 17 -10.49 28.88 -9.92
C VAL A 17 -9.68 29.87 -10.75
N GLN A 18 -9.09 30.86 -10.08
CA GLN A 18 -8.26 31.90 -10.68
C GLN A 18 -6.84 31.84 -10.12
N PHE A 19 -5.85 32.12 -10.97
CA PHE A 19 -4.45 32.23 -10.56
C PHE A 19 -3.79 33.47 -11.18
N LEU A 20 -2.83 34.03 -10.45
CA LEU A 20 -2.06 35.19 -10.86
C LEU A 20 -0.74 34.72 -11.48
N CYS A 21 -0.45 35.15 -12.70
CA CYS A 21 0.84 34.91 -13.35
C CYS A 21 1.29 36.18 -14.07
N ASN A 22 2.53 36.63 -13.81
CA ASN A 22 3.09 37.86 -14.38
C ASN A 22 2.19 39.10 -14.22
N GLY A 23 1.46 39.20 -13.10
CA GLY A 23 0.54 40.31 -12.82
C GLY A 23 -0.84 40.20 -13.50
N TRP A 24 -1.09 39.16 -14.29
CA TRP A 24 -2.36 38.92 -14.97
C TRP A 24 -3.16 37.81 -14.28
N PHE A 25 -4.48 38.00 -14.19
CA PHE A 25 -5.40 36.99 -13.69
C PHE A 25 -5.81 36.04 -14.82
N TYR A 26 -5.66 34.75 -14.57
CA TYR A 26 -6.12 33.68 -15.44
C TYR A 26 -7.19 32.87 -14.73
N ARG A 27 -8.18 32.40 -15.48
CA ARG A 27 -9.18 31.45 -14.98
C ARG A 27 -8.85 30.07 -15.52
N GLN A 28 -8.84 29.07 -14.64
CA GLN A 28 -8.75 27.69 -15.07
C GLN A 28 -10.05 27.27 -15.78
N ILE A 29 -9.91 26.70 -16.97
CA ILE A 29 -11.03 26.35 -17.85
C ILE A 29 -11.30 24.84 -17.82
N ASP A 30 -10.23 24.04 -17.79
CA ASP A 30 -10.30 22.57 -17.77
C ASP A 30 -9.23 22.02 -16.80
N HIS A 31 -9.41 20.75 -16.42
CA HIS A 31 -8.65 20.04 -15.40
C HIS A 31 -8.76 20.68 -14.00
N VAL A 32 -8.14 20.04 -13.01
CA VAL A 32 -8.06 20.57 -11.64
C VAL A 32 -6.75 21.34 -11.49
N ALA A 33 -6.75 22.42 -10.68
CA ALA A 33 -5.54 23.22 -10.46
C ALA A 33 -4.44 22.35 -9.86
N MET A 34 -3.26 22.31 -10.48
CA MET A 34 -2.08 21.70 -9.88
C MET A 34 -1.82 22.35 -8.52
N GLY A 35 -1.62 21.52 -7.49
CA GLY A 35 -1.45 21.98 -6.10
C GLY A 35 -2.75 22.14 -5.32
N SER A 36 -3.91 21.91 -5.94
CA SER A 36 -5.16 21.77 -5.19
C SER A 36 -5.09 20.50 -4.31
N PRO A 37 -5.52 20.57 -3.04
CA PRO A 37 -5.57 19.38 -2.17
C PRO A 37 -6.57 18.32 -2.68
N LEU A 38 -7.47 18.70 -3.60
CA LEU A 38 -8.44 17.79 -4.21
C LEU A 38 -7.95 17.17 -5.51
N ASP A 39 -6.85 17.68 -6.08
CA ASP A 39 -6.33 17.27 -7.39
C ASP A 39 -6.04 15.76 -7.46
N PRO A 40 -5.27 15.15 -6.54
CA PRO A 40 -4.98 13.73 -6.61
C PRO A 40 -6.24 12.86 -6.50
N PHE A 41 -7.22 13.30 -5.71
CA PHE A 41 -8.47 12.56 -5.54
C PHE A 41 -9.34 12.63 -6.79
N LEU A 42 -9.59 13.83 -7.31
CA LEU A 42 -10.47 14.03 -8.46
C LEU A 42 -9.88 13.44 -9.75
N ALA A 43 -8.56 13.59 -9.96
CA ALA A 43 -7.87 12.93 -11.07
C ALA A 43 -8.02 11.41 -11.00
N ASN A 44 -7.82 10.82 -9.81
CA ASN A 44 -7.92 9.38 -9.63
C ASN A 44 -9.36 8.86 -9.80
N VAL A 45 -10.38 9.62 -9.37
CA VAL A 45 -11.79 9.30 -9.61
C VAL A 45 -12.14 9.39 -11.10
N PHE A 46 -11.65 10.41 -11.80
CA PHE A 46 -11.91 10.61 -13.22
C PHE A 46 -11.32 9.47 -14.06
N ILE A 47 -10.03 9.18 -13.91
CA ILE A 47 -9.39 8.07 -14.62
C ILE A 47 -9.99 6.73 -14.19
N GLY A 48 -10.22 6.53 -12.89
CA GLY A 48 -10.86 5.33 -12.37
C GLY A 48 -12.25 5.05 -12.94
N LYS A 49 -13.00 6.09 -13.31
CA LYS A 49 -14.26 5.94 -14.04
C LYS A 49 -14.01 5.44 -15.46
N ILE A 50 -13.07 6.05 -16.18
CA ILE A 50 -12.72 5.68 -17.57
C ILE A 50 -12.19 4.23 -17.64
N GLU A 51 -11.32 3.86 -16.71
CA GLU A 51 -10.78 2.49 -16.55
C GLU A 51 -11.89 1.45 -16.39
N LYS A 52 -12.92 1.78 -15.61
CA LYS A 52 -14.05 0.88 -15.34
C LYS A 52 -15.15 0.90 -16.41
N THR A 53 -15.15 1.89 -17.29
CA THR A 53 -16.14 2.02 -18.37
C THR A 53 -15.52 1.75 -19.73
N SER A 54 -14.86 2.76 -20.32
CA SER A 54 -14.44 2.74 -21.72
C SER A 54 -13.23 1.86 -21.96
N LEU A 55 -12.36 1.71 -20.95
CA LEU A 55 -11.12 0.94 -21.05
C LEU A 55 -11.18 -0.43 -20.41
N ARG A 56 -12.33 -0.83 -19.88
CA ARG A 56 -12.46 -2.05 -19.10
C ARG A 56 -12.03 -3.30 -19.88
N GLU A 57 -12.51 -3.43 -21.11
CA GLU A 57 -12.16 -4.57 -21.98
C GLU A 57 -10.67 -4.53 -22.34
N THR A 58 -10.16 -3.37 -22.75
CA THR A 58 -8.75 -3.21 -23.11
C THR A 58 -7.82 -3.52 -21.95
N ILE A 59 -8.19 -3.14 -20.72
CA ILE A 59 -7.39 -3.42 -19.51
C ILE A 59 -7.45 -4.91 -19.15
N ASN A 60 -8.59 -5.56 -19.32
CA ASN A 60 -8.74 -6.99 -19.04
C ASN A 60 -7.97 -7.87 -20.05
N ASP A 61 -7.75 -7.38 -21.26
CA ASP A 61 -6.94 -8.06 -22.28
C ASP A 61 -5.42 -7.99 -21.98
N LEU A 62 -4.98 -7.17 -21.03
CA LEU A 62 -3.57 -7.04 -20.65
C LEU A 62 -3.22 -8.06 -19.56
N GLU A 63 -2.05 -8.68 -19.66
CA GLU A 63 -1.54 -9.61 -18.64
C GLU A 63 -1.28 -8.89 -17.32
N PHE A 64 -0.78 -7.65 -17.42
CA PHE A 64 -0.57 -6.79 -16.26
C PHE A 64 -1.00 -5.36 -16.57
N TYR A 65 -1.67 -4.73 -15.61
CA TYR A 65 -2.04 -3.32 -15.66
C TYR A 65 -1.92 -2.69 -14.28
N CYS A 66 -1.12 -1.62 -14.18
CA CYS A 66 -1.00 -0.82 -12.97
C CYS A 66 -0.92 0.65 -13.37
N ARG A 67 -1.59 1.51 -12.59
CA ARG A 67 -1.52 2.96 -12.75
C ARG A 67 -1.02 3.63 -11.47
N CYS A 68 -0.06 4.53 -11.63
CA CYS A 68 0.46 5.41 -10.60
C CYS A 68 0.19 6.87 -10.99
N THR A 69 -0.97 7.40 -10.58
CA THR A 69 -1.42 8.77 -10.85
C THR A 69 -1.39 9.10 -12.35
N ASP A 70 -0.24 9.57 -12.84
CA ASP A 70 0.03 10.01 -14.22
C ASP A 70 0.63 8.90 -15.10
N ASP A 71 1.30 7.92 -14.50
CA ASP A 71 2.01 6.85 -15.22
C ASP A 71 1.18 5.57 -15.27
N ILE A 72 1.18 4.91 -16.43
CA ILE A 72 0.58 3.59 -16.63
C ILE A 72 1.71 2.62 -16.99
N PHE A 73 1.74 1.50 -16.27
CA PHE A 73 2.58 0.37 -16.61
C PHE A 73 1.68 -0.81 -16.97
N CYS A 74 1.88 -1.36 -18.16
CA CYS A 74 1.20 -2.57 -18.59
C CYS A 74 2.16 -3.52 -19.31
N GLU A 75 1.83 -4.80 -19.24
CA GLU A 75 2.53 -5.86 -19.97
C GLU A 75 1.60 -6.39 -21.06
N THR A 76 2.16 -6.56 -22.26
CA THR A 76 1.46 -7.01 -23.46
C THR A 76 2.25 -8.14 -24.11
N ASP A 77 1.57 -9.00 -24.86
CA ASP A 77 2.25 -10.00 -25.68
C ASP A 77 3.22 -9.36 -26.67
N HIS A 78 4.26 -10.10 -27.06
CA HIS A 78 5.25 -9.65 -28.04
C HIS A 78 4.63 -9.31 -29.41
N ASN A 79 3.47 -9.86 -29.73
CA ASN A 79 2.76 -9.63 -30.98
C ASN A 79 1.77 -8.46 -30.90
N THR A 80 1.55 -7.88 -29.72
CA THR A 80 0.64 -6.76 -29.55
C THR A 80 1.31 -5.46 -30.00
N ASP A 81 0.69 -4.79 -30.98
CA ASP A 81 1.11 -3.46 -31.39
C ASP A 81 0.77 -2.43 -30.30
N VAL A 82 1.79 -1.83 -29.72
CA VAL A 82 1.68 -0.81 -28.68
C VAL A 82 0.90 0.41 -29.18
N ASP A 83 1.04 0.78 -30.45
CA ASP A 83 0.32 1.93 -31.01
C ASP A 83 -1.20 1.69 -31.04
N VAL A 84 -1.63 0.43 -31.22
CA VAL A 84 -3.05 0.06 -31.17
C VAL A 84 -3.60 0.25 -29.76
N VAL A 85 -2.83 -0.16 -28.73
CA VAL A 85 -3.20 0.05 -27.32
C VAL A 85 -3.29 1.55 -27.03
N VAL A 86 -2.27 2.34 -27.40
CA VAL A 86 -2.27 3.80 -27.20
C VAL A 86 -3.46 4.46 -27.88
N ARG A 87 -3.81 4.05 -29.11
CA ARG A 87 -5.01 4.56 -29.80
C ARG A 87 -6.29 4.23 -29.06
N LYS A 88 -6.44 3.01 -28.54
CA LYS A 88 -7.60 2.63 -27.71
C LYS A 88 -7.69 3.52 -26.46
N PHE A 89 -6.58 3.74 -25.75
CA PHE A 89 -6.52 4.65 -24.60
C PHE A 89 -6.92 6.08 -24.95
N ASN A 90 -6.37 6.64 -26.03
CA ASN A 90 -6.68 8.00 -26.48
C ASN A 90 -8.11 8.14 -27.03
N SER A 91 -8.74 7.07 -27.48
CA SER A 91 -10.14 7.08 -27.92
C SER A 91 -11.14 7.11 -26.76
N ALA A 92 -10.70 6.81 -25.53
CA ALA A 92 -11.60 6.66 -24.39
C ALA A 92 -12.21 7.96 -23.89
N HIS A 93 -11.52 9.10 -24.09
CA HIS A 93 -12.04 10.43 -23.72
C HIS A 93 -11.31 11.55 -24.46
N PRO A 94 -11.99 12.61 -24.95
CA PRO A 94 -11.37 13.71 -25.72
C PRO A 94 -10.23 14.45 -24.98
N SER A 95 -10.37 14.64 -23.66
CA SER A 95 -9.36 15.30 -22.82
C SER A 95 -8.24 14.37 -22.34
N LEU A 96 -8.28 13.07 -22.67
CA LEU A 96 -7.24 12.12 -22.29
C LEU A 96 -6.20 12.02 -23.42
N LYS A 97 -4.93 12.22 -23.09
CA LYS A 97 -3.80 12.06 -24.02
C LYS A 97 -2.71 11.25 -23.35
N VAL A 98 -2.44 10.08 -23.90
CA VAL A 98 -1.45 9.12 -23.44
C VAL A 98 -0.44 8.87 -24.55
N SER A 99 0.83 8.82 -24.16
CA SER A 99 1.94 8.34 -24.97
C SER A 99 2.55 7.12 -24.29
N ALA A 100 3.11 6.19 -25.07
CA ALA A 100 3.76 5.00 -24.53
C ALA A 100 5.24 4.95 -24.91
N GLU A 101 6.05 4.42 -24.00
CA GLU A 101 7.41 3.98 -24.27
C GLU A 101 7.46 2.46 -24.15
N ALA A 102 7.75 1.77 -25.25
CA ALA A 102 7.86 0.32 -25.27
C ALA A 102 9.31 -0.09 -24.97
N LYS A 103 9.51 -0.93 -23.95
CA LYS A 103 10.81 -1.56 -23.68
C LYS A 103 10.65 -3.07 -23.82
N VAL A 104 11.32 -3.65 -24.80
CA VAL A 104 11.45 -5.10 -24.93
C VAL A 104 12.49 -5.55 -23.91
N TRP A 105 12.03 -6.16 -22.83
CA TRP A 105 12.90 -6.86 -21.92
C TRP A 105 13.18 -8.22 -22.56
N ALA A 106 14.39 -8.44 -23.05
CA ALA A 106 14.89 -9.79 -23.27
C ALA A 106 15.00 -10.44 -21.88
N VAL A 107 13.90 -10.99 -21.39
CA VAL A 107 13.91 -11.82 -20.19
C VAL A 107 14.66 -13.08 -20.61
N THR A 108 15.96 -13.13 -20.34
CA THR A 108 16.61 -14.44 -20.20
C THR A 108 15.95 -15.08 -18.98
N CYS A 109 14.93 -15.90 -19.21
CA CYS A 109 14.13 -16.52 -18.15
C CYS A 109 14.93 -17.49 -17.28
N ASP A 110 16.19 -17.74 -17.63
CA ASP A 110 17.04 -18.74 -16.98
C ASP A 110 17.84 -18.20 -15.78
N LYS A 111 17.80 -16.91 -15.47
CA LYS A 111 18.61 -16.34 -14.38
C LYS A 111 17.85 -16.28 -13.06
N ALA A 112 18.24 -17.11 -12.10
CA ALA A 112 17.79 -16.98 -10.72
C ALA A 112 18.35 -15.67 -10.12
N TRP A 113 17.50 -14.82 -9.54
CA TRP A 113 17.92 -13.54 -8.95
C TRP A 113 18.03 -13.59 -7.43
N GLN A 114 19.13 -13.08 -6.89
CA GLN A 114 19.37 -12.95 -5.46
C GLN A 114 19.54 -11.49 -5.03
N ARG A 115 18.93 -11.15 -3.89
CA ARG A 115 18.97 -9.80 -3.33
C ARG A 115 20.14 -9.68 -2.36
N MET A 116 21.04 -8.72 -2.58
CA MET A 116 22.24 -8.55 -1.74
C MET A 116 22.45 -7.07 -1.40
N PRO A 117 22.93 -6.71 -0.22
CA PRO A 117 23.31 -5.32 0.04
C PRO A 117 24.55 -4.94 -0.77
N TYR A 118 24.63 -3.68 -1.20
CA TYR A 118 25.86 -3.17 -1.80
C TYR A 118 26.97 -3.10 -0.75
N ILE A 119 28.10 -3.75 -1.04
CA ILE A 119 29.32 -3.75 -0.23
C ILE A 119 30.44 -3.56 -1.23
N LYS A 120 31.07 -2.38 -1.22
CA LYS A 120 32.12 -2.04 -2.18
C LYS A 120 33.15 -3.17 -2.29
N ASP A 121 33.54 -3.48 -3.52
CA ASP A 121 34.51 -4.49 -3.93
C ASP A 121 34.04 -5.94 -3.74
N VAL A 122 33.41 -6.27 -2.60
CA VAL A 122 32.87 -7.61 -2.31
C VAL A 122 31.67 -7.89 -3.20
N SER A 123 30.70 -6.98 -3.23
CA SER A 123 29.41 -7.22 -3.87
C SER A 123 29.54 -7.36 -5.39
N GLU A 124 30.46 -6.61 -5.97
CA GLU A 124 30.80 -6.61 -7.39
C GLU A 124 31.60 -7.87 -7.77
N ALA A 125 32.45 -8.38 -6.88
CA ALA A 125 33.14 -9.65 -7.07
C ALA A 125 32.14 -10.82 -6.99
N THR A 126 31.26 -10.84 -5.99
CA THR A 126 30.21 -11.86 -5.86
C THR A 126 29.27 -11.84 -7.06
N LYS A 127 28.89 -10.66 -7.57
CA LYS A 127 28.04 -10.54 -8.78
C LYS A 127 28.70 -11.16 -10.01
N ARG A 128 30.02 -11.01 -10.17
CA ARG A 128 30.78 -11.62 -11.27
C ARG A 128 30.80 -13.14 -11.17
N ILE A 129 31.05 -13.69 -9.98
CA ILE A 129 31.07 -15.13 -9.73
C ILE A 129 29.66 -15.72 -9.95
N ALA A 130 28.64 -15.10 -9.37
CA ALA A 130 27.25 -15.52 -9.48
C ALA A 130 26.76 -15.53 -10.95
N ALA A 131 27.18 -14.56 -11.76
CA ALA A 131 26.84 -14.53 -13.18
C ALA A 131 27.36 -15.76 -13.94
N GLY A 132 28.53 -16.29 -13.57
CA GLY A 132 29.12 -17.50 -14.16
C GLY A 132 28.33 -18.78 -13.90
N ILE A 133 27.53 -18.82 -12.82
CA ILE A 133 26.64 -19.92 -12.46
C ILE A 133 25.17 -19.65 -12.80
N GLY A 134 24.90 -18.62 -13.61
CA GLY A 134 23.53 -18.27 -14.03
C GLY A 134 22.70 -17.53 -12.98
N VAL A 135 23.31 -16.99 -11.91
CA VAL A 135 22.62 -16.25 -10.85
C VAL A 135 22.84 -14.75 -10.99
N GLY A 136 21.78 -13.97 -11.10
CA GLY A 136 21.82 -12.51 -11.09
C GLY A 136 21.83 -11.95 -9.65
N ILE A 137 22.67 -10.95 -9.36
CA ILE A 137 22.62 -10.24 -8.08
C ILE A 137 22.01 -8.84 -8.27
N ALA A 138 20.93 -8.57 -7.53
CA ALA A 138 20.29 -7.26 -7.42
C ALA A 138 20.69 -6.57 -6.10
N HIS A 139 21.29 -5.38 -6.19
CA HIS A 139 21.70 -4.62 -5.01
C HIS A 139 20.53 -3.87 -4.38
N HIS A 140 20.50 -3.83 -3.05
CA HIS A 140 19.61 -2.93 -2.31
C HIS A 140 20.40 -2.11 -1.26
N PRO A 141 20.01 -0.85 -1.02
CA PRO A 141 20.62 -0.03 0.01
C PRO A 141 20.19 -0.51 1.41
N LYS A 142 21.15 -0.73 2.32
CA LYS A 142 20.86 -1.02 3.74
C LYS A 142 20.25 0.17 4.48
N ALA A 143 20.53 1.40 4.04
CA ALA A 143 20.13 2.64 4.69
C ALA A 143 19.29 3.51 3.75
N THR A 144 18.01 3.16 3.57
CA THR A 144 17.08 3.98 2.78
C THR A 144 16.80 5.30 3.51
N VAL A 145 16.57 6.39 2.76
CA VAL A 145 16.11 7.68 3.32
C VAL A 145 14.90 7.47 4.23
N ARG A 146 13.98 6.59 3.84
CA ARG A 146 12.83 6.19 4.67
C ARG A 146 13.25 5.63 6.03
N SER A 147 14.24 4.74 6.08
CA SER A 147 14.70 4.14 7.34
C SER A 147 15.41 5.14 8.27
N ARG A 148 16.06 6.17 7.72
CA ARG A 148 16.82 7.18 8.48
C ARG A 148 16.00 8.41 8.84
N VAL A 149 15.10 8.86 7.96
CA VAL A 149 14.38 10.13 8.06
C VAL A 149 12.90 9.93 8.41
N MET A 150 12.26 8.85 7.92
CA MET A 150 10.81 8.66 8.04
C MET A 150 10.38 7.88 9.30
N ARG A 151 11.15 7.91 10.39
CA ARG A 151 10.66 7.51 11.73
C ARG A 151 9.73 8.62 12.27
N ILE A 152 8.60 8.83 11.60
CA ILE A 152 7.66 9.93 11.88
C ILE A 152 6.77 9.64 13.10
N LYS A 153 6.58 8.36 13.47
CA LYS A 153 5.77 8.01 14.65
C LYS A 153 6.65 7.44 15.74
N ASP A 154 6.55 8.03 16.91
CA ASP A 154 7.12 7.48 18.14
C ASP A 154 6.56 6.09 18.38
N ARG A 155 7.41 5.19 18.86
CA ARG A 155 6.96 3.87 19.32
C ARG A 155 6.18 4.09 20.61
N LEU A 156 4.86 4.06 20.49
CA LEU A 156 3.97 4.06 21.65
C LEU A 156 4.15 2.76 22.43
N ASN A 157 4.09 2.87 23.77
CA ASN A 157 4.13 1.68 24.62
C ASN A 157 2.94 0.77 24.29
N PRO A 158 3.04 -0.55 24.51
CA PRO A 158 1.98 -1.49 24.12
C PRO A 158 0.58 -1.12 24.63
N SER A 159 0.47 -0.56 25.84
CA SER A 159 -0.80 -0.08 26.42
C SER A 159 -1.44 1.08 25.66
N GLU A 160 -0.63 1.86 24.94
CA GLU A 160 -1.05 3.06 24.22
C GLU A 160 -1.31 2.80 22.73
N GLN A 161 -1.02 1.59 22.26
CA GLN A 161 -1.26 1.19 20.88
C GLN A 161 -2.76 0.94 20.64
N SER A 162 -3.24 1.46 19.51
CA SER A 162 -4.56 1.18 18.95
C SER A 162 -4.44 0.35 17.69
N SER A 163 -5.54 -0.28 17.26
CA SER A 163 -5.61 -1.12 16.05
C SER A 163 -4.74 -2.39 16.09
N VAL A 164 -4.39 -2.84 17.30
CA VAL A 164 -3.61 -4.06 17.54
C VAL A 164 -4.50 -5.25 17.87
N VAL A 165 -4.02 -6.44 17.54
CA VAL A 165 -4.58 -7.72 18.02
C VAL A 165 -3.90 -8.05 19.34
N HIS A 166 -4.68 -8.43 20.35
CA HIS A 166 -4.17 -8.76 21.67
C HIS A 166 -4.75 -10.07 22.18
N ARG A 167 -3.98 -10.77 23.02
CA ARG A 167 -4.36 -12.00 23.71
C ARG A 167 -4.25 -11.78 25.21
N ILE A 168 -5.34 -11.96 25.95
CA ILE A 168 -5.37 -11.91 27.41
C ILE A 168 -5.66 -13.32 27.92
N PRO A 169 -4.70 -13.99 28.58
CA PRO A 169 -4.96 -15.29 29.19
C PRO A 169 -5.84 -15.12 30.43
N CYS A 170 -6.85 -15.97 30.59
CA CYS A 170 -7.58 -16.06 31.84
C CYS A 170 -6.72 -16.78 32.89
N LEU A 171 -6.68 -16.25 34.11
CA LEU A 171 -5.95 -16.87 35.22
C LEU A 171 -6.72 -18.01 35.90
N TYR A 172 -8.01 -18.15 35.59
CA TYR A 172 -8.93 -19.06 36.28
C TYR A 172 -9.58 -20.09 35.35
N CYS A 173 -9.32 -20.03 34.03
CA CYS A 173 -9.76 -21.04 33.08
C CYS A 173 -8.77 -21.13 31.90
N PRO A 174 -8.75 -22.23 31.14
CA PRO A 174 -7.82 -22.43 30.03
C PRO A 174 -8.11 -21.56 28.79
N VAL A 175 -9.11 -20.69 28.85
CA VAL A 175 -9.56 -19.87 27.72
C VAL A 175 -8.75 -18.58 27.64
N ASN A 176 -8.45 -18.17 26.40
CA ASN A 176 -7.78 -16.91 26.12
C ASN A 176 -8.77 -15.97 25.42
N TYR A 177 -8.80 -14.71 25.85
CA TYR A 177 -9.53 -13.67 25.13
C TYR A 177 -8.63 -13.08 24.05
N THR A 178 -9.00 -13.25 22.79
CA THR A 178 -8.31 -12.66 21.64
C THR A 178 -9.23 -11.67 20.93
N GLY A 179 -8.77 -10.44 20.75
CA GLY A 179 -9.58 -9.40 20.10
C GLY A 179 -8.76 -8.37 19.36
N ARG A 180 -9.38 -7.71 18.37
CA ARG A 180 -8.82 -6.53 17.71
C ARG A 180 -9.43 -5.28 18.33
N THR A 181 -8.60 -4.35 18.79
CA THR A 181 -9.09 -3.11 19.41
C THR A 181 -8.90 -1.90 18.51
N GLY A 182 -9.95 -1.12 18.27
CA GLY A 182 -9.84 0.22 17.68
C GLY A 182 -9.39 1.31 18.67
N ARG A 183 -9.48 1.02 19.98
CA ARG A 183 -9.07 1.90 21.09
C ARG A 183 -7.72 1.48 21.66
N MET A 184 -7.14 2.29 22.54
CA MET A 184 -5.90 1.96 23.25
C MET A 184 -6.04 0.61 23.98
N LEU A 185 -5.03 -0.24 23.83
CA LEU A 185 -5.01 -1.58 24.40
C LEU A 185 -5.18 -1.57 25.94
N GLY A 186 -4.60 -0.58 26.62
CA GLY A 186 -4.71 -0.43 28.07
C GLY A 186 -6.15 -0.30 28.56
N SER A 187 -7.00 0.42 27.83
CA SER A 187 -8.42 0.56 28.15
C SER A 187 -9.16 -0.78 28.07
N ARG A 188 -8.85 -1.60 27.06
CA ARG A 188 -9.44 -2.93 26.90
C ARG A 188 -9.02 -3.90 27.98
N ILE A 189 -7.75 -3.86 28.38
CA ILE A 189 -7.25 -4.67 29.51
C ILE A 189 -7.97 -4.27 30.81
N HIS A 190 -8.22 -2.98 31.02
CA HIS A 190 -8.96 -2.52 32.20
C HIS A 190 -10.42 -2.97 32.20
N GLU A 191 -11.12 -2.81 31.07
CA GLU A 191 -12.50 -3.27 30.86
C GLU A 191 -12.61 -4.78 31.10
N HIS A 192 -11.72 -5.58 30.51
CA HIS A 192 -11.67 -7.04 30.70
C HIS A 192 -11.49 -7.40 32.18
N LYS A 193 -10.51 -6.79 32.87
CA LYS A 193 -10.30 -7.01 34.31
C LYS A 193 -11.51 -6.62 35.15
N SER A 194 -12.23 -5.57 34.76
CA SER A 194 -13.46 -5.15 35.44
C SER A 194 -14.60 -6.15 35.25
N ALA A 195 -14.83 -6.61 34.01
CA ALA A 195 -15.88 -7.57 33.70
C ALA A 195 -15.65 -8.93 34.40
N VAL A 196 -14.40 -9.41 34.43
CA VAL A 196 -14.02 -10.62 35.17
C VAL A 196 -14.28 -10.46 36.67
N ARG A 197 -13.94 -9.32 37.27
CA ARG A 197 -14.21 -9.05 38.70
C ARG A 197 -15.70 -9.00 39.03
N GLN A 198 -16.53 -8.54 38.09
CA GLN A 198 -17.98 -8.42 38.27
C GLN A 198 -18.73 -9.72 37.94
N GLY A 199 -18.05 -10.74 37.40
CA GLY A 199 -18.68 -12.01 37.01
C GLY A 199 -19.61 -11.87 35.81
N ASP A 200 -19.42 -10.85 34.97
CA ASP A 200 -20.26 -10.60 33.81
C ASP A 200 -19.89 -11.54 32.64
N ALA A 201 -20.55 -12.70 32.62
CA ALA A 201 -20.35 -13.75 31.62
C ALA A 201 -20.87 -13.39 30.21
N LEU A 202 -21.68 -12.34 30.08
CA LEU A 202 -22.27 -11.91 28.80
C LEU A 202 -21.52 -10.73 28.17
N SER A 203 -20.52 -10.18 28.85
CA SER A 203 -19.71 -9.10 28.29
C SER A 203 -19.00 -9.58 27.02
N GLN A 204 -19.12 -8.83 25.93
CA GLN A 204 -18.39 -9.12 24.68
C GLN A 204 -16.86 -9.06 24.83
N VAL A 205 -16.37 -8.62 25.99
CA VAL A 205 -14.96 -8.59 26.38
C VAL A 205 -14.52 -9.88 27.10
N CYS A 206 -15.48 -10.73 27.48
CA CYS A 206 -15.28 -12.03 28.12
C CYS A 206 -15.55 -13.22 27.18
N ILE A 207 -16.33 -13.01 26.10
CA ILE A 207 -16.68 -14.09 25.16
C ILE A 207 -15.46 -14.42 24.30
N GLY A 208 -14.87 -15.59 24.54
CA GLY A 208 -14.03 -16.27 23.57
C GLY A 208 -14.93 -17.05 22.62
N GLU A 209 -15.24 -16.50 21.45
CA GLU A 209 -15.76 -17.33 20.37
C GLU A 209 -14.59 -18.18 19.86
N ASP A 210 -14.62 -19.48 20.17
CA ASP A 210 -13.81 -20.48 19.51
C ASP A 210 -14.22 -20.51 18.03
N LYS A 211 -13.54 -19.71 17.23
CA LYS A 211 -13.56 -19.82 15.77
C LYS A 211 -12.29 -20.53 15.37
N SER A 212 -12.38 -21.85 15.41
CA SER A 212 -11.56 -22.82 14.70
C SER A 212 -11.52 -22.53 13.19
N GLU A 213 -10.96 -21.39 12.80
CA GLU A 213 -10.63 -21.03 11.42
C GLU A 213 -9.79 -19.73 11.41
N TRP A 214 -8.65 -19.74 12.11
CA TRP A 214 -7.55 -18.84 11.81
C TRP A 214 -6.28 -19.66 11.71
N VAL A 215 -5.87 -19.84 10.46
CA VAL A 215 -4.63 -20.47 10.01
C VAL A 215 -3.47 -19.99 10.88
N ASP A 216 -2.67 -20.94 11.35
CA ASP A 216 -1.41 -20.74 12.05
C ASP A 216 -0.54 -19.71 11.34
N VAL A 217 -0.57 -18.48 11.83
CA VAL A 217 0.41 -17.46 11.52
C VAL A 217 0.82 -16.83 12.83
N VAL A 218 1.81 -17.43 13.49
CA VAL A 218 3.04 -16.72 13.92
C VAL A 218 4.08 -17.80 14.24
N SER A 219 5.02 -17.92 13.30
CA SER A 219 6.44 -18.24 13.46
C SER A 219 6.93 -18.66 14.85
N GLU A 220 7.59 -19.81 14.87
CA GLU A 220 8.65 -20.20 15.79
C GLU A 220 9.45 -18.98 16.30
N VAL A 221 9.35 -18.71 17.59
CA VAL A 221 10.34 -17.91 18.31
C VAL A 221 11.31 -18.92 18.92
N PRO A 222 12.58 -18.98 18.51
CA PRO A 222 13.54 -19.87 19.14
C PRO A 222 13.73 -19.46 20.60
N GLN A 223 13.50 -20.42 21.49
CA GLN A 223 13.85 -20.33 22.90
C GLN A 223 15.39 -20.36 23.05
N GLY A 224 15.91 -19.46 23.88
CA GLY A 224 17.14 -19.70 24.65
C GLY A 224 18.48 -19.37 23.98
N SER A 225 19.14 -18.34 24.50
CA SER A 225 20.52 -18.44 25.01
C SER A 225 20.93 -17.12 25.64
N VAL A 226 20.80 -17.03 26.96
CA VAL A 226 21.57 -16.08 27.78
C VAL A 226 22.92 -16.74 27.99
N LEU A 227 23.96 -16.21 27.34
CA LEU A 227 25.35 -16.55 27.66
C LEU A 227 25.73 -15.81 28.97
N GLY A 228 26.05 -16.59 30.00
CA GLY A 228 26.75 -16.16 31.22
C GLY A 228 28.10 -16.89 31.34
N PRO A 229 29.07 -16.35 32.10
CA PRO A 229 30.48 -16.63 31.87
C PRO A 229 31.01 -17.92 32.53
N LEU A 230 32.05 -18.44 31.85
CA LEU A 230 32.96 -19.57 32.09
C LEU A 230 32.37 -20.98 31.94
#